data_AF-A0A2S1FV89-F1
#
_entry.id   AF-A0A2S1FV89-F1
#
_cell.length_a   1.000
_cell.length_b   1.000
_cell.length_c   1.000
_cell.angle_alpha   90.00
_cell.angle_beta   90.00
_cell.angle_gamma   90.00
#
_symmetry.space_group_name_H-M   'P 1'
#
loop_
_entity.id
_entity.type
_entity.pdbx_description
1 polymer ?
#
loop_
_entity_poly.entity_id
_entity_poly.type
_entity_poly.pdbx_seq_one_letter_code
_entity_poly.pdbx_strand_id
1 'polypeptide(L)' 'MMEKEQNQCCQQPLLHQDVSPTTSRVTFSTDKKVLTAEQYRDWQYIGATLREKMQSNN' A
#
# COMPACT_ATOMS: atom_id res chain seq x y z
N MET A 1 12.13 -52.78 32.41
CA MET A 1 11.79 -51.87 33.53
C MET A 1 12.99 -50.95 33.71
N MET A 2 12.93 -49.66 33.47
CA MET A 2 11.92 -48.71 33.91
C MET A 2 11.52 -47.78 32.75
N GLU A 3 10.23 -47.80 32.42
CA GLU A 3 9.57 -46.67 31.79
C GLU A 3 9.70 -45.47 32.72
N LYS A 4 10.02 -44.29 32.18
CA LYS A 4 9.57 -43.03 32.76
C LYS A 4 9.72 -41.89 31.75
N GLU A 5 8.56 -41.37 31.39
CA GLU A 5 8.26 -39.96 31.17
C GLU A 5 8.75 -39.40 29.83
N GLN A 6 7.91 -39.50 28.80
CA GLN A 6 6.83 -38.53 28.55
C GLN A 6 7.37 -37.10 28.52
N ASN A 7 8.08 -36.74 27.46
CA ASN A 7 8.02 -35.37 26.94
C ASN A 7 7.07 -35.39 25.75
N GLN A 8 5.81 -35.52 26.11
CA GLN A 8 4.68 -35.13 25.29
C GLN A 8 4.80 -33.63 25.02
N CYS A 9 4.35 -33.26 23.82
CA CYS A 9 4.16 -31.89 23.39
C CYS A 9 5.46 -31.16 22.99
N CYS A 10 5.63 -30.67 21.78
CA CYS A 10 4.65 -30.36 20.77
C CYS A 10 5.39 -30.38 19.42
N GLN A 11 5.04 -31.30 18.53
CA GLN A 11 5.48 -31.22 17.14
C GLN A 11 4.72 -30.06 16.47
N GLN A 12 5.37 -28.89 16.49
CA GLN A 12 5.09 -27.65 15.74
C GLN A 12 3.69 -27.01 15.90
N PRO A 13 3.65 -25.67 15.89
CA PRO A 13 3.58 -25.02 14.60
C PRO A 13 4.91 -24.36 14.28
N LEU A 14 5.41 -24.52 13.05
CA LEU A 14 6.14 -23.43 12.43
C LEU A 14 5.30 -22.19 12.71
N LEU A 15 5.84 -21.23 13.45
CA LEU A 15 5.31 -19.89 13.44
C LEU A 15 5.39 -19.49 11.97
N HIS A 16 4.29 -19.69 11.25
CA HIS A 16 4.03 -19.00 10.01
C HIS A 16 4.28 -17.56 10.41
N GLN A 17 5.37 -17.00 9.89
CA GLN A 17 5.56 -15.58 9.92
C GLN A 17 4.36 -15.10 9.11
N ASP A 18 3.27 -14.77 9.82
CA ASP A 18 2.18 -13.99 9.27
C ASP A 18 2.88 -12.69 8.88
N VAL A 19 3.36 -12.67 7.64
CA VAL A 19 3.82 -11.48 6.97
C VAL A 19 2.54 -10.69 6.85
N SER A 20 2.21 -9.98 7.93
CA SER A 20 1.15 -8.99 7.94
C SER A 20 1.40 -8.19 6.67
N PRO A 21 0.42 -8.08 5.75
CA PRO A 21 0.63 -7.27 4.56
C PRO A 21 1.14 -5.95 5.10
N THR A 22 2.33 -5.53 4.63
CA THR A 22 2.95 -4.31 5.12
C THR A 22 1.93 -3.22 4.85
N THR A 23 1.15 -2.86 5.87
CA THR A 23 0.17 -1.79 5.78
C THR A 23 1.02 -0.57 5.54
N SER A 24 1.08 -0.15 4.28
CA SER A 24 1.80 1.06 3.89
C SER A 24 1.19 2.19 4.69
N ARG A 25 1.87 2.57 5.78
CA ARG A 25 1.38 3.58 6.69
C ARG A 25 1.54 4.92 5.99
N VAL A 26 0.49 5.36 5.30
CA VAL A 26 0.44 6.67 4.65
C VAL A 26 0.39 7.72 5.76
N THR A 27 1.43 8.55 5.85
CA THR A 27 1.42 9.74 6.68
C THR A 27 1.02 10.93 5.83
N PHE A 28 -0.01 11.66 6.26
CA PHE A 28 -0.37 12.93 5.65
C PHE A 28 0.46 14.04 6.30
N SER A 29 1.08 14.90 5.49
CA SER A 29 1.69 16.13 6.00
C SER A 29 0.63 17.22 6.07
N THR A 30 0.65 18.00 7.15
CA THR A 30 -0.14 19.22 7.33
C THR A 30 0.42 20.41 6.53
N ASP A 31 1.59 20.25 5.91
CA ASP A 31 2.23 21.30 5.13
C ASP A 31 1.39 21.67 3.91
N LYS A 32 1.18 22.98 3.74
CA LYS A 32 0.51 23.52 2.55
C LYS A 32 1.43 23.32 1.34
N LYS A 33 1.12 22.32 0.54
CA LYS A 33 1.75 22.10 -0.77
C LYS A 33 1.09 23.06 -1.77
N VAL A 34 1.74 24.19 -2.04
CA VAL A 34 1.30 25.15 -3.07
C VAL A 34 1.89 24.72 -4.41
N LEU A 35 1.03 24.62 -5.43
CA LEU A 35 1.48 24.37 -6.79
C LEU A 35 2.19 25.60 -7.34
N THR A 36 3.29 25.38 -8.05
CA THR A 36 3.90 26.46 -8.84
C THR A 36 2.97 26.80 -10.02
N ALA A 37 3.13 28.00 -10.57
CA ALA A 37 2.36 28.41 -11.74
C ALA A 37 2.58 27.48 -12.95
N GLU A 38 3.77 26.87 -13.06
CA GLU A 38 4.10 25.90 -14.10
C GLU A 38 3.36 24.57 -13.89
N GLN A 39 3.42 24.01 -12.68
CA GLN A 39 2.67 22.80 -12.34
C GLN A 39 1.16 22.97 -12.57
N TYR A 40 0.64 24.15 -12.27
CA TYR A 40 -0.77 24.47 -12.53
C TYR A 40 -1.09 24.43 -14.04
N ARG A 41 -0.22 24.98 -14.90
CA ARG A 41 -0.40 24.93 -16.35
C ARG A 41 -0.33 23.51 -16.88
N ASP A 42 0.59 22.69 -16.38
CA ASP A 42 0.71 21.28 -16.78
C ASP A 42 -0.58 20.51 -16.48
N TRP A 43 -1.14 20.73 -15.29
CA TRP A 43 -2.42 20.12 -14.91
C TRP A 43 -3.59 20.60 -15.79
N GLN A 44 -3.60 21.88 -16.17
CA GLN A 44 -4.60 22.41 -17.10
C GLN A 44 -4.49 21.75 -18.48
N TYR A 45 -3.27 21.57 -18.99
CA TYR A 45 -3.01 20.91 -20.27
C TYR A 45 -3.46 19.44 -20.26
N ILE A 46 -3.08 18.69 -19.22
CA ILE A 46 -3.51 17.29 -19.03
C ILE A 46 -5.04 17.20 -18.99
N GLY A 47 -5.68 18.08 -18.21
CA GLY A 47 -7.13 18.13 -18.11
C GLY A 47 -7.82 18.45 -19.42
N ALA A 48 -7.27 19.37 -20.23
CA ALA A 48 -7.80 19.70 -21.54
C ALA A 48 -7.69 18.52 -22.51
N THR A 49 -6.52 17.87 -22.55
CA THR A 49 -6.25 16.70 -23.41
C THR A 49 -7.20 15.54 -23.08
N LEU A 50 -7.45 15.29 -21.79
CA LEU A 50 -8.38 14.25 -21.35
C LEU A 50 -9.82 14.55 -21.80
N ARG A 51 -10.26 15.80 -21.68
CA ARG A 51 -11.61 16.21 -22.10
C ARG A 51 -11.80 16.05 -23.60
N GLU A 52 -10.83 16.47 -24.39
CA GLU A 52 -10.85 16.30 -25.85
C GLU A 52 -10.94 14.81 -26.22
N LYS A 53 -10.10 13.96 -25.62
CA LYS A 53 -10.12 12.52 -25.87
C LYS A 53 -11.43 11.84 -25.48
N MET A 54 -12.09 12.34 -24.43
CA MET A 54 -13.40 11.82 -24.03
C MET A 54 -14.53 12.29 -24.97
N GLN A 55 -14.40 13.47 -25.56
CA GLN A 55 -15.36 14.00 -26.54
C GLN A 55 -15.19 13.37 -27.92
N SER A 56 -13.96 13.00 -28.32
CA SER A 56 -13.70 12.32 -29.60
C SER A 56 -14.16 10.86 -29.63
N ASN A 57 -14.45 10.27 -28.47
CA ASN A 57 -14.81 8.85 -28.32
C ASN A 57 -16.32 8.60 -28.18
N ASN A 58 -17.16 9.65 -28.27
CA ASN A 58 -18.63 9.59 -28.24
C ASN A 58 -19.20 9.90 -29.61
#